data_AF-A0A6G0W3K9-F1
#
_entry.id   AF-A0A6G0W3K9-F1
#
_cell.length_a   1.000
_cell.length_b   1.000
_cell.length_c   1.000
_cell.angle_alpha   90.00
_cell.angle_beta   90.00
_cell.angle_gamma   90.00
#
_symmetry.space_group_name_H-M   'P 1'
#
loop_
_entity.id
_entity.type
_entity.pdbx_description
1 polymer ?
#
loop_
_entity_poly.entity_id
_entity_poly.type
_entity_poly.pdbx_seq_one_letter_code
_entity_poly.pdbx_strand_id
1 'polypeptide(L)'
;INNDDNLCCPRAIVVALSTQTNNILGHELDSNKIKQLKIRRKIQKDLTLKLCNILTEYNEEGFTLTDIKNVERTLDIQINVICAENLNNLIYKGDDKQTKIYLYKNGNHFDVIKSAKSFYGSSSRFI
;
A
#
# COMPACT_ATOMS: atom_id res chain seq x y z
N ILE A 1 -6.33 -12.41 0.82
CA ILE A 1 -6.81 -11.99 -0.52
C ILE A 1 -5.79 -12.56 -1.50
N ASN A 2 -6.11 -13.61 -2.26
CA ASN A 2 -5.22 -14.07 -3.33
C ASN A 2 -5.43 -13.15 -4.54
N ASN A 3 -4.49 -12.23 -4.76
CA ASN A 3 -4.39 -11.41 -5.96
C ASN A 3 -3.14 -11.90 -6.70
N ASP A 4 -3.32 -12.84 -7.62
CA ASP A 4 -2.27 -13.28 -8.57
C ASP A 4 -1.96 -12.23 -9.65
N ASP A 5 -2.66 -11.09 -9.61
CA ASP A 5 -2.43 -9.95 -10.47
C ASP A 5 -1.33 -9.04 -9.87
N ASN A 6 -0.44 -8.53 -10.72
CA ASN A 6 0.67 -7.60 -10.44
C ASN A 6 0.25 -6.23 -9.87
N LEU A 7 -1.01 -6.10 -9.46
CA LEU A 7 -1.65 -4.95 -8.84
C LEU A 7 -1.67 -5.02 -7.30
N CYS A 8 -0.99 -6.00 -6.69
CA CYS A 8 -0.96 -6.17 -5.23
C CYS A 8 -0.45 -4.92 -4.49
N CYS A 9 0.64 -4.29 -4.94
CA CYS A 9 1.20 -3.08 -4.35
C CYS A 9 0.27 -1.86 -4.45
N PRO A 10 -0.22 -1.45 -5.64
CA PRO A 10 -1.12 -0.30 -5.72
C PRO A 10 -2.46 -0.56 -4.99
N ARG A 11 -2.92 -1.81 -4.90
CA ARG A 11 -4.06 -2.18 -4.03
C ARG A 11 -3.75 -1.97 -2.56
N ALA A 12 -2.57 -2.38 -2.09
CA ALA A 12 -2.15 -2.18 -0.72
C ALA A 12 -2.06 -0.69 -0.37
N ILE A 13 -1.52 0.14 -1.27
CA ILE A 13 -1.47 1.60 -1.09
C ILE A 13 -2.88 2.19 -0.94
N VAL A 14 -3.81 1.87 -1.84
CA VAL A 14 -5.21 2.34 -1.77
C VAL A 14 -5.87 1.91 -0.47
N VAL A 15 -5.67 0.67 -0.04
CA VAL A 15 -6.22 0.16 1.23
C VAL A 15 -5.63 0.91 2.42
N ALA A 16 -4.33 1.14 2.45
CA ALA A 16 -3.67 1.88 3.53
C ALA A 16 -4.20 3.31 3.62
N LEU A 17 -4.30 4.02 2.50
CA LEU A 17 -4.83 5.38 2.46
C LEU A 17 -6.28 5.45 2.95
N SER A 18 -7.11 4.46 2.62
CA SER A 18 -8.51 4.41 3.07
C SER A 18 -8.70 4.28 4.57
N THR A 19 -7.65 3.90 5.31
CA THR A 19 -7.66 3.85 6.77
C THR A 19 -7.32 5.19 7.42
N GLN A 20 -6.80 6.15 6.65
CA GLN A 20 -6.29 7.43 7.14
C GLN A 20 -7.05 8.63 6.59
N THR A 21 -7.64 8.51 5.40
CA THR A 21 -8.39 9.58 4.74
C THR A 21 -9.64 9.06 4.07
N ASN A 22 -10.69 9.88 4.11
CA ASN A 22 -11.92 9.68 3.36
C ASN A 22 -11.82 10.27 1.95
N ASN A 23 -10.70 10.88 1.56
CA ASN A 23 -10.47 11.37 0.20
C ASN A 23 -9.19 10.76 -0.35
N ILE A 24 -9.33 9.94 -1.40
CA ILE A 24 -8.20 9.33 -2.11
C ILE A 24 -8.30 9.72 -3.57
N LEU A 25 -7.25 10.32 -4.14
CA LEU A 25 -7.22 10.69 -5.56
C LEU A 25 -8.41 11.57 -5.99
N GLY A 26 -8.86 12.48 -5.12
CA GLY A 26 -10.04 13.32 -5.37
C GLY A 26 -11.39 12.61 -5.24
N HIS A 27 -11.40 11.33 -4.83
CA HIS A 27 -12.62 10.59 -4.55
C HIS A 27 -12.94 10.59 -3.05
N GLU A 28 -14.05 11.24 -2.71
CA GLU A 28 -14.62 11.15 -1.37
C GLU A 28 -15.28 9.77 -1.16
N LEU A 29 -14.68 9.03 -0.25
CA LEU A 29 -15.11 7.77 0.32
C LEU A 29 -15.99 8.07 1.53
N ASP A 30 -17.29 7.97 1.36
CA ASP A 30 -18.22 7.92 2.48
C ASP A 30 -18.03 6.63 3.32
N SER A 31 -18.60 6.60 4.53
CA SER A 31 -18.51 5.48 5.46
C SER A 31 -18.98 4.14 4.86
N ASN A 32 -19.91 4.17 3.91
CA ASN A 32 -20.38 2.99 3.18
C ASN A 32 -19.38 2.54 2.11
N LYS A 33 -18.70 3.46 1.42
CA LYS A 33 -17.61 3.16 0.49
C LYS A 33 -16.39 2.60 1.19
N ILE A 34 -16.07 3.09 2.40
CA ILE A 34 -14.99 2.52 3.24
C ILE A 34 -15.33 1.09 3.68
N LYS A 35 -16.59 0.83 4.07
CA LYS A 35 -17.09 -0.55 4.30
C LYS A 35 -17.00 -1.39 3.03
N GLN A 36 -17.34 -0.82 1.87
CA GLN A 36 -17.26 -1.50 0.58
C GLN A 36 -15.83 -1.75 0.12
N LEU A 37 -14.82 -0.98 0.52
CA LEU A 37 -13.42 -1.31 0.24
C LEU A 37 -12.99 -2.65 0.86
N LYS A 38 -13.59 -3.02 2.00
CA LYS A 38 -13.34 -4.31 2.67
C LYS A 38 -14.15 -5.47 2.07
N ILE A 39 -15.24 -5.20 1.35
CA ILE A 39 -16.24 -6.22 0.94
C ILE A 39 -16.37 -6.35 -0.59
N ARG A 40 -16.22 -5.26 -1.34
CA ARG A 40 -16.47 -5.16 -2.79
C ARG A 40 -15.21 -4.81 -3.57
N ARG A 41 -14.77 -5.76 -4.40
CA ARG A 41 -13.60 -5.68 -5.29
C ARG A 41 -13.64 -4.53 -6.31
N LYS A 42 -14.82 -3.96 -6.63
CA LYS A 42 -14.98 -2.97 -7.71
C LYS A 42 -14.34 -1.61 -7.38
N ILE A 43 -14.66 -1.01 -6.24
CA ILE A 43 -14.11 0.31 -5.85
C ILE A 43 -12.58 0.21 -5.66
N GLN A 44 -12.12 -0.88 -5.05
CA GLN A 44 -10.69 -1.14 -4.89
C GLN A 44 -10.01 -1.23 -6.26
N LYS A 45 -10.58 -2.00 -7.20
CA LYS A 45 -10.07 -2.10 -8.58
C LYS A 45 -10.06 -0.75 -9.29
N ASP A 46 -11.13 0.03 -9.19
CA ASP A 46 -11.25 1.33 -9.86
C ASP A 46 -10.22 2.35 -9.35
N LEU A 47 -10.01 2.43 -8.02
CA LEU A 47 -8.99 3.30 -7.43
C LEU A 47 -7.58 2.83 -7.74
N THR A 48 -7.33 1.51 -7.73
CA THR A 48 -6.05 0.94 -8.14
C THR A 48 -5.75 1.28 -9.59
N LEU A 49 -6.71 1.12 -10.51
CA LEU A 49 -6.51 1.47 -11.92
C LEU A 49 -6.26 2.96 -12.10
N LYS A 50 -6.95 3.83 -11.35
CA LYS A 50 -6.68 5.28 -11.35
C LYS A 50 -5.26 5.59 -10.89
N LEU A 51 -4.81 4.96 -9.81
CA LEU A 51 -3.44 5.11 -9.34
C LEU A 51 -2.45 4.66 -10.42
N CYS A 52 -2.64 3.50 -11.02
CA CYS A 52 -1.79 3.01 -12.11
C CYS A 52 -1.78 3.95 -13.33
N ASN A 53 -2.93 4.51 -13.71
CA ASN A 53 -3.04 5.44 -14.83
C ASN A 53 -2.29 6.76 -14.58
N ILE A 54 -2.15 7.20 -13.33
CA ILE A 54 -1.40 8.41 -12.99
C ILE A 54 0.12 8.16 -13.06
N LEU A 55 0.57 6.92 -12.84
CA LEU A 55 1.99 6.61 -12.76
C LEU A 55 2.66 6.49 -14.13
N THR A 56 1.90 6.15 -15.18
CA THR A 56 2.36 5.97 -16.58
C THR A 56 3.49 4.94 -16.74
N GLU A 57 3.25 3.95 -17.61
CA GLU A 57 4.02 2.69 -17.76
C GLU A 57 3.89 1.71 -16.59
N TYR A 58 2.65 1.25 -16.35
CA TYR A 58 2.45 -0.05 -15.70
C TYR A 58 3.00 -1.13 -16.64
N ASN A 59 4.08 -1.81 -16.25
CA ASN A 59 4.56 -2.99 -16.94
C ASN A 59 3.99 -4.26 -16.27
N GLU A 60 3.89 -5.34 -17.05
CA GLU A 60 3.43 -6.63 -16.54
C GLU A 60 4.44 -7.30 -15.57
N GLU A 61 5.54 -6.64 -15.22
CA GLU A 61 6.58 -7.17 -14.32
C GLU A 61 6.32 -6.87 -12.84
N GLY A 62 5.29 -6.07 -12.54
CA GLY A 62 4.90 -5.72 -11.17
C GLY A 62 5.48 -4.40 -10.69
N PHE A 63 5.12 -4.04 -9.47
CA PHE A 63 5.42 -2.72 -8.90
C PHE A 63 6.83 -2.67 -8.31
N THR A 64 7.66 -1.77 -8.82
CA THR A 64 9.04 -1.57 -8.39
C THR A 64 9.16 -0.51 -7.28
N LEU A 65 10.35 -0.38 -6.67
CA LEU A 65 10.63 0.72 -5.73
C LEU A 65 10.57 2.10 -6.41
N THR A 66 10.85 2.16 -7.72
CA THR A 66 10.71 3.39 -8.51
C THR A 66 9.24 3.82 -8.59
N ASP A 67 8.34 2.86 -8.82
CA ASP A 67 6.90 3.12 -8.86
C ASP A 67 6.38 3.59 -7.49
N ILE A 68 6.87 2.98 -6.41
CA ILE A 68 6.59 3.43 -5.04
C ILE A 68 7.02 4.89 -4.84
N LYS A 69 8.23 5.26 -5.26
CA LYS A 69 8.74 6.63 -5.17
C LYS A 69 7.91 7.62 -6.00
N ASN A 70 7.42 7.20 -7.16
CA ASN A 70 6.53 8.01 -7.98
C ASN A 70 5.19 8.23 -7.28
N VAL A 71 4.60 7.18 -6.68
CA VAL A 71 3.38 7.31 -5.86
C VAL A 71 3.57 8.29 -4.71
N GLU A 72 4.68 8.21 -3.97
CA GLU A 72 4.98 9.14 -2.88
C GLU A 72 4.92 10.60 -3.33
N ARG A 73 5.56 10.90 -4.46
CA ARG A 73 5.61 12.23 -5.04
C ARG A 73 4.24 12.70 -5.51
N THR A 74 3.49 11.84 -6.19
CA THR A 74 2.16 12.14 -6.71
C THR A 74 1.15 12.41 -5.60
N LEU A 75 1.21 11.64 -4.52
CA LEU A 75 0.22 11.70 -3.43
C LEU A 75 0.67 12.54 -2.24
N ASP A 76 1.91 13.03 -2.25
CA ASP A 76 2.55 13.74 -1.13
C ASP A 76 2.50 12.95 0.20
N ILE A 77 2.84 11.65 0.12
CA ILE A 77 2.83 10.71 1.27
C ILE A 77 4.19 10.04 1.47
N GLN A 78 4.40 9.47 2.66
CA GLN A 78 5.52 8.60 2.96
C GLN A 78 5.08 7.13 2.91
N ILE A 79 5.81 6.30 2.18
CA ILE A 79 5.68 4.86 2.08
C ILE A 79 6.90 4.21 2.72
N ASN A 80 6.65 3.25 3.59
CA ASN A 80 7.68 2.43 4.23
C ASN A 80 7.45 0.98 3.83
N VAL A 81 8.48 0.28 3.33
CA VAL A 81 8.36 -1.12 2.90
C VAL A 81 9.23 -2.00 3.77
N ILE A 82 8.60 -2.96 4.45
CA ILE A 82 9.25 -4.01 5.23
C ILE A 82 9.25 -5.29 4.40
N CYS A 83 10.34 -6.04 4.38
CA CYS A 83 10.51 -7.22 3.53
C CYS A 83 10.69 -8.50 4.36
N ALA A 84 9.84 -9.50 4.10
CA ALA A 84 9.88 -10.81 4.75
C ALA A 84 11.23 -11.51 4.52
N GLU A 85 11.69 -11.52 3.27
CA GLU A 85 12.92 -12.19 2.85
C GLU A 85 14.17 -11.54 3.44
N ASN A 86 14.08 -10.26 3.81
CA ASN A 86 15.19 -9.52 4.40
C ASN A 86 15.08 -9.46 5.93
N LEU A 87 14.72 -10.58 6.57
CA LEU A 87 14.58 -10.68 8.03
C LEU A 87 13.69 -9.58 8.61
N ASN A 88 12.58 -9.28 7.93
CA ASN A 88 11.64 -8.25 8.38
C ASN A 88 12.25 -6.84 8.47
N ASN A 89 13.31 -6.56 7.70
CA ASN A 89 13.94 -5.24 7.65
C ASN A 89 13.17 -4.27 6.76
N LEU A 90 13.30 -2.98 7.10
CA LEU A 90 12.87 -1.87 6.28
C LEU A 90 13.79 -1.75 5.04
N ILE A 91 13.27 -2.11 3.86
CA ILE A 91 14.00 -2.06 2.58
C ILE A 91 13.80 -0.74 1.83
N TYR A 92 12.78 0.02 2.20
CA TYR A 92 12.50 1.32 1.61
C TYR A 92 11.89 2.24 2.66
N LYS A 93 12.40 3.46 2.72
CA LYS A 93 11.91 4.53 3.59
C LYS A 93 11.77 5.80 2.76
N GLY A 94 10.54 6.22 2.54
CA GLY A 94 10.24 7.51 1.92
C GLY A 94 10.69 8.71 2.74
N ASP A 95 10.64 9.86 2.09
CA ASP A 95 10.82 11.16 2.74
C ASP A 95 9.77 11.38 3.83
N ASP A 96 10.11 12.13 4.89
CA ASP A 96 9.17 12.37 5.98
C ASP A 96 7.99 13.23 5.52
N LYS A 97 6.77 12.71 5.72
CA LYS A 97 5.50 13.34 5.33
C LYS A 97 4.46 13.17 6.42
N GLN A 98 3.41 13.98 6.38
CA GLN A 98 2.31 13.91 7.34
C GLN A 98 1.58 12.56 7.27
N THR A 99 1.24 12.12 6.05
CA THR A 99 0.59 10.83 5.80
C THR A 99 1.63 9.74 5.62
N LYS A 100 1.57 8.70 6.45
CA LYS A 100 2.56 7.61 6.48
C LYS A 100 1.88 6.26 6.32
N ILE A 101 2.27 5.48 5.34
CA ILE A 101 1.79 4.11 5.13
C ILE A 101 2.93 3.10 5.26
N TYR A 102 2.57 1.88 5.69
CA TYR A 102 3.51 0.77 5.86
C TYR A 102 3.03 -0.43 5.04
N LEU A 103 3.91 -0.92 4.19
CA LEU A 103 3.70 -2.09 3.35
C LEU A 103 4.60 -3.23 3.80
N TYR A 104 4.10 -4.46 3.70
CA TYR A 104 4.83 -5.69 3.90
C TYR A 104 5.02 -6.39 2.56
N LYS A 105 6.26 -6.60 2.15
CA LYS A 105 6.62 -7.35 0.95
C LYS A 105 6.94 -8.79 1.33
N ASN A 106 6.30 -9.75 0.67
CA ASN A 106 6.58 -11.18 0.78
C ASN A 106 6.56 -11.78 -0.64
N GLY A 107 7.73 -12.10 -1.18
CA GLY A 107 7.94 -12.48 -2.56
C GLY A 107 7.53 -11.34 -3.49
N ASN A 108 6.62 -11.61 -4.41
CA ASN A 108 6.03 -10.60 -5.29
C ASN A 108 4.74 -9.98 -4.73
N HIS A 109 4.36 -10.32 -3.49
CA HIS A 109 3.14 -9.82 -2.86
C HIS A 109 3.40 -8.65 -1.91
N PHE A 110 2.44 -7.73 -1.84
CA PHE A 110 2.45 -6.60 -0.93
C PHE A 110 1.16 -6.55 -0.10
N ASP A 111 1.31 -6.49 1.21
CA ASP A 111 0.23 -6.34 2.18
C ASP A 111 0.34 -5.02 2.96
N VAL A 112 -0.76 -4.58 3.57
CA VAL A 112 -0.77 -3.39 4.43
C VAL A 112 -0.49 -3.79 5.88
N ILE A 113 0.46 -3.10 6.53
CA ILE A 113 0.66 -3.19 7.98
C ILE A 113 0.09 -1.94 8.63
N LYS A 114 -0.73 -2.11 9.69
CA LYS A 114 -1.35 -0.99 10.42
C LYS A 114 -0.33 -0.05 11.09
N SER A 115 0.81 -0.56 11.51
CA SER A 115 1.96 0.24 11.98
C SER A 115 3.22 -0.64 12.08
N ALA A 116 4.41 -0.04 11.93
CA ALA A 116 5.67 -0.73 12.21
C ALA A 116 5.71 -1.29 13.65
N LYS A 117 5.16 -0.57 14.64
CA LYS A 117 5.07 -1.04 16.04
C LYS A 117 4.24 -2.32 16.19
N SER A 118 3.14 -2.46 15.46
CA SER A 118 2.31 -3.69 15.50
C SER A 118 3.03 -4.89 14.89
N PHE A 119 3.95 -4.66 13.96
CA PHE A 119 4.74 -5.71 13.32
C PHE A 119 5.89 -6.18 14.21
N TYR A 120 6.74 -5.26 14.69
CA TYR A 120 7.84 -5.59 15.61
C TYR A 120 7.35 -6.01 17.02
N GLY A 121 6.15 -5.58 17.44
CA GLY A 121 5.55 -5.96 18.71
C GLY A 121 4.97 -7.38 18.76
N SER A 122 4.83 -8.05 17.62
CA SER A 122 4.40 -9.45 17.55
C SER A 122 5.59 -10.43 17.59
N SER A 123 6.83 -9.92 17.68
CA SER A 123 8.06 -10.70 17.77
C SER A 123 8.56 -10.88 19.21
N SER A 124 7.70 -10.75 20.22
CA SER A 124 8.06 -11.04 21.61
C SER A 124 7.82 -12.51 21.96
N ARG A 125 8.66 -13.41 21.42
CA ARG A 125 8.96 -14.68 22.10
C ARG A 125 10.31 -15.24 21.63
N PHE A 126 11.37 -14.63 22.13
CA PHE A 126 12.58 -15.36 22.46
C PHE A 126 12.76 -15.25 23.97
N ILE A 127 12.39 -16.32 24.67
CA ILE A 127 13.02 -16.73 25.91
C ILE A 127 13.76 -18.02 25.55
#